data_AF-A0AAN6XTR5-F1
#
_entry.id   AF-A0AAN6XTR5-F1
#
_cell.length_a   1.000
_cell.length_b   1.000
_cell.length_c   1.000
_cell.angle_alpha   90.00
_cell.angle_beta   90.00
_cell.angle_gamma   90.00
#
_symmetry.space_group_name_H-M   'P 1'
#
loop_
_entity.id
_entity.type
_entity.pdbx_description
1 polymer ?
#
loop_
_entity_poly.entity_id
_entity_poly.type
_entity_poly.pdbx_seq_one_letter_code
_entity_poly.pdbx_strand_id
1 'polypeptide(L)'
;MDLPAELPTSHLTLTAQCYCKSVHFTIAVPASALPLPVHLCHCHICRYTHGTPCIFHAPLPKGIAPEFISPSTLEASLTGYEHGQAASTRYFCSSCGCHIGDRDVPDPKAESASSDDYPTLHLEWRVATSIFSLPDISSSGPESDSKRPVLTMSSIFQIRSHVFANPQSSPNGLYNWLPSIDSRPLHIWNPPPDSPDFIVPPPSAPGPWTNSKGEDVLQAECHCSGVSFAIPRPWTILLDPSLPDGFKDLIKTYLPPASPYDKDNKRESGELQRDTNKWSGLLDLCDDCRLVDGTHVIGWTFVPLHALEPQIKSDLKHGTLKTFESSPGVLRAFCSVCGATVFFLHTKDRVWRPDDSGSKHEGVWDGTGEDPYPYMIVDVATGILRAPGGVAAEDWLTWRTARLAWQASGEEYDSSFAKSLERGFAEWGAKTHGKAIDFSIA
;
A
#
# COMPACT_ATOMS: atom_id res chain seq x y z
N MET A 1 22.22 51.86 -8.29
CA MET A 1 22.59 50.43 -8.40
C MET A 1 21.29 49.72 -8.68
N ASP A 2 20.98 49.53 -9.96
CA ASP A 2 19.79 48.80 -10.38
C ASP A 2 20.03 47.32 -10.09
N LEU A 3 19.20 46.75 -9.22
CA LEU A 3 19.12 45.30 -9.06
C LEU A 3 18.65 44.72 -10.40
N PRO A 4 19.33 43.72 -10.97
CA PRO A 4 18.89 43.11 -12.22
C PRO A 4 17.49 42.50 -12.02
N ALA A 5 16.67 42.60 -13.07
CA ALA A 5 15.38 41.92 -13.16
C ALA A 5 15.57 40.43 -12.85
N GLU A 6 14.71 39.86 -12.00
CA GLU A 6 14.71 38.44 -11.66
C GLU A 6 14.80 37.60 -12.94
N LEU A 7 15.86 36.77 -13.02
CA LEU A 7 15.97 35.76 -14.06
C LEU A 7 14.73 34.86 -13.98
N PRO A 8 14.09 34.49 -15.10
CA PRO A 8 12.96 33.58 -15.07
C PRO A 8 13.40 32.27 -14.39
N THR A 9 12.92 32.02 -13.17
CA THR A 9 13.10 30.71 -12.53
C THR A 9 12.40 29.67 -13.39
N SER A 10 13.18 28.78 -14.01
CA SER A 10 12.62 27.66 -14.76
C SER A 10 11.86 26.75 -13.79
N HIS A 11 10.61 26.43 -14.14
CA HIS A 11 9.77 25.49 -13.40
C HIS A 11 9.57 24.24 -14.24
N LEU A 12 9.47 23.09 -13.55
CA LEU A 12 9.02 21.83 -14.12
C LEU A 12 7.58 21.59 -13.66
N THR A 13 6.65 21.54 -14.61
CA THR A 13 5.27 21.14 -14.32
C THR A 13 5.17 19.62 -14.32
N LEU A 14 4.72 19.06 -13.21
CA LEU A 14 4.52 17.62 -13.01
C LEU A 14 3.02 17.34 -12.93
N THR A 15 2.58 16.26 -13.57
CA THR A 15 1.17 15.87 -13.64
C THR A 15 0.94 14.61 -12.82
N ALA A 16 -0.09 14.62 -11.98
CA ALA A 16 -0.51 13.50 -11.14
C ALA A 16 -1.94 13.08 -11.43
N GLN A 17 -2.20 11.77 -11.52
CA GLN A 17 -3.52 11.22 -11.79
C GLN A 17 -3.75 9.92 -11.00
N CYS A 18 -4.92 9.76 -10.40
CA CYS A 18 -5.33 8.49 -9.78
C CYS A 18 -5.89 7.51 -10.82
N TYR A 19 -6.04 6.24 -10.43
CA TYR A 19 -6.50 5.17 -11.33
C TYR A 19 -7.79 5.49 -12.08
N CYS A 20 -8.84 5.91 -11.37
CA CYS A 20 -10.15 6.22 -11.97
C CYS A 20 -10.19 7.59 -12.66
N LYS A 21 -9.09 8.35 -12.62
CA LYS A 21 -8.92 9.67 -13.24
C LYS A 21 -9.85 10.77 -12.72
N SER A 22 -10.63 10.50 -11.67
CA SER A 22 -11.48 11.51 -11.01
C SER A 22 -10.66 12.54 -10.24
N VAL A 23 -9.41 12.23 -9.90
CA VAL A 23 -8.43 13.17 -9.38
C VAL A 23 -7.29 13.29 -10.37
N HIS A 24 -7.08 14.50 -10.86
CA HIS A 24 -6.02 14.87 -11.77
C HIS A 24 -5.60 16.31 -11.46
N PHE A 25 -4.31 16.53 -11.24
CA PHE A 25 -3.76 17.85 -10.89
C PHE A 25 -2.33 18.01 -11.39
N THR A 26 -1.86 19.25 -11.40
CA THR A 26 -0.45 19.59 -11.66
C THR A 26 0.20 20.25 -10.45
N ILE A 27 1.52 20.16 -10.37
CA ILE A 27 2.36 21.00 -9.51
C ILE A 27 3.47 21.63 -10.35
N ALA A 28 3.72 22.92 -10.17
CA ALA A 28 4.81 23.62 -10.83
C ALA A 28 5.98 23.79 -9.85
N VAL A 29 7.03 22.99 -10.01
CA VAL A 29 8.17 22.94 -9.07
C VAL A 29 9.37 23.71 -9.65
N PRO A 30 10.03 24.60 -8.89
CA PRO A 30 11.28 25.23 -9.32
C PRO A 30 12.34 24.18 -9.66
N ALA A 31 12.99 24.31 -10.82
CA ALA A 31 14.02 23.35 -11.22
C ALA A 31 15.18 23.26 -10.21
N SER A 32 15.44 24.34 -9.46
CA SER A 32 16.43 24.40 -8.38
C SER A 32 16.07 23.58 -7.14
N ALA A 33 14.80 23.21 -6.97
CA ALA A 33 14.33 22.38 -5.86
C ALA A 33 14.46 20.87 -6.14
N LEU A 34 14.77 20.49 -7.38
CA LEU A 34 14.86 19.09 -7.79
C LEU A 34 16.24 18.47 -7.45
N PRO A 35 16.29 17.17 -7.10
CA PRO A 35 15.14 16.29 -6.86
C PRO A 35 14.47 16.58 -5.51
N LEU A 36 13.13 16.48 -5.48
CA LEU A 36 12.34 16.55 -4.26
C LEU A 36 12.64 15.33 -3.36
N PRO A 37 12.88 15.53 -2.05
CA PRO A 37 13.18 14.45 -1.13
C PRO A 37 11.93 13.63 -0.80
N VAL A 38 11.93 12.34 -1.10
CA VAL A 38 10.84 11.42 -0.66
C VAL A 38 11.23 10.74 0.64
N HIS A 39 10.30 10.73 1.59
CA HIS A 39 10.39 9.97 2.82
C HIS A 39 9.37 8.83 2.84
N LEU A 40 9.78 7.71 3.44
CA LEU A 40 8.94 6.54 3.63
C LEU A 40 8.53 6.48 5.09
N CYS A 41 7.30 6.87 5.41
CA CYS A 41 6.80 6.84 6.79
C CYS A 41 6.16 5.48 7.10
N HIS A 42 6.70 4.81 8.11
CA HIS A 42 6.28 3.46 8.55
C HIS A 42 5.40 3.47 9.78
N CYS A 43 5.06 4.65 10.31
CA CYS A 43 4.27 4.71 11.53
C CYS A 43 2.93 4.00 11.35
N HIS A 44 2.42 3.42 12.42
CA HIS A 44 1.19 2.66 12.38
C HIS A 44 -0.02 3.51 11.92
N ILE A 45 -0.02 4.83 12.17
CA ILE A 45 -1.05 5.75 11.65
C ILE A 45 -1.06 5.74 10.12
N CYS A 46 0.07 6.02 9.49
CA CYS A 46 0.20 6.04 8.03
C CYS A 46 -0.10 4.66 7.43
N ARG A 47 0.46 3.61 8.03
CA ARG A 47 0.26 2.23 7.59
C ARG A 47 -1.24 1.83 7.62
N TYR A 48 -1.93 2.05 8.74
CA TYR A 48 -3.34 1.68 8.90
C TYR A 48 -4.30 2.62 8.16
N THR A 49 -3.90 3.87 7.91
CA THR A 49 -4.71 4.85 7.15
C THR A 49 -4.65 4.56 5.66
N HIS A 50 -3.48 4.17 5.14
CA HIS A 50 -3.32 3.90 3.70
C HIS A 50 -3.62 2.44 3.37
N GLY A 51 -3.48 1.51 4.32
CA GLY A 51 -3.58 0.07 4.05
C GLY A 51 -2.35 -0.49 3.33
N THR A 52 -1.27 0.29 3.23
CA THR A 52 -0.02 -0.07 2.55
C THR A 52 1.10 -0.34 3.56
N PRO A 53 2.24 -0.96 3.15
CA PRO A 53 3.35 -1.20 4.07
C PRO A 53 3.97 0.05 4.68
N CYS A 54 3.99 1.14 3.91
CA CYS A 54 4.36 2.49 4.31
C CYS A 54 3.81 3.47 3.25
N ILE A 55 4.02 4.78 3.46
CA ILE A 55 3.69 5.82 2.47
C ILE A 55 4.95 6.33 1.77
N PHE A 56 4.81 6.96 0.60
CA PHE A 56 5.91 7.51 -0.21
C PHE A 56 5.66 8.98 -0.53
N HIS A 57 5.93 9.86 0.42
CA HIS A 57 5.53 11.27 0.32
C HIS A 57 6.73 12.19 0.09
N ALA A 58 6.54 13.20 -0.75
CA ALA A 58 7.49 14.29 -0.96
C ALA A 58 6.88 15.63 -0.48
N PRO A 59 7.52 16.37 0.44
CA PRO A 59 7.10 17.73 0.75
C PRO A 59 7.32 18.63 -0.47
N LEU A 60 6.32 19.45 -0.77
CA LEU A 60 6.42 20.46 -1.81
C LEU A 60 7.14 21.71 -1.26
N PRO A 61 7.88 22.45 -2.10
CA PRO A 61 8.42 23.74 -1.70
C PRO A 61 7.33 24.69 -1.20
N LYS A 62 7.69 25.59 -0.28
CA LYS A 62 6.76 26.52 0.37
C LYS A 62 5.91 27.27 -0.65
N GLY A 63 4.60 27.30 -0.43
CA GLY A 63 3.63 27.99 -1.28
C GLY A 63 3.18 27.20 -2.51
N ILE A 64 3.76 26.03 -2.79
CA ILE A 64 3.33 25.16 -3.89
C ILE A 64 2.25 24.21 -3.39
N ALA A 65 1.16 24.12 -4.13
CA ALA A 65 0.02 23.24 -3.86
C ALA A 65 -0.46 22.57 -5.16
N PRO A 66 -1.20 21.46 -5.07
CA PRO A 66 -1.91 20.86 -6.20
C PRO A 66 -2.83 21.86 -6.91
N GLU A 67 -2.63 22.04 -8.21
CA GLU A 67 -3.53 22.77 -9.11
C GLU A 67 -4.44 21.75 -9.83
N PHE A 68 -5.69 21.63 -9.37
CA PHE A 68 -6.60 20.62 -9.90
C PHE A 68 -7.08 20.94 -11.32
N ILE A 69 -7.09 19.91 -12.18
CA ILE A 69 -7.55 19.99 -13.56
C ILE A 69 -9.02 19.58 -13.61
N SER A 70 -9.88 20.48 -14.09
CA SER A 70 -11.32 20.26 -14.24
C SER A 70 -11.63 18.93 -14.97
N PRO A 71 -12.61 18.14 -14.51
CA PRO A 71 -13.57 18.43 -13.44
C PRO A 71 -13.05 18.14 -12.01
N SER A 72 -11.78 17.78 -11.84
CA SER A 72 -11.22 17.49 -10.52
C SER A 72 -11.25 18.74 -9.65
N THR A 73 -11.69 18.61 -8.41
CA THR A 73 -11.51 19.63 -7.37
C THR A 73 -11.20 18.98 -6.03
N LEU A 74 -10.66 19.76 -5.10
CA LEU A 74 -10.39 19.29 -3.74
C LEU A 74 -11.69 18.85 -3.04
N GLU A 75 -12.79 19.58 -3.23
CA GLU A 75 -14.05 19.36 -2.52
C GLU A 75 -14.90 18.25 -3.13
N ALA A 76 -14.87 18.09 -4.46
CA ALA A 76 -15.74 17.15 -5.17
C ALA A 76 -15.07 15.79 -5.42
N SER A 77 -13.75 15.77 -5.64
CA SER A 77 -13.05 14.54 -6.02
C SER A 77 -12.35 13.82 -4.87
N LEU A 78 -12.09 14.52 -3.76
CA LEU A 78 -11.30 14.00 -2.65
C LEU A 78 -12.12 13.90 -1.36
N THR A 79 -11.75 12.93 -0.53
CA THR A 79 -12.16 12.82 0.86
C THR A 79 -10.94 13.13 1.73
N GLY A 80 -11.11 14.01 2.72
CA GLY A 80 -10.09 14.33 3.70
C GLY A 80 -10.30 13.54 4.99
N TYR A 81 -9.22 12.95 5.51
CA TYR A 81 -9.24 12.23 6.78
C TYR A 81 -8.31 12.88 7.82
N GLU A 82 -8.89 13.18 8.98
CA GLU A 82 -8.21 13.71 10.16
C GLU A 82 -8.57 12.84 11.37
N HIS A 83 -7.56 12.36 12.09
CA HIS A 83 -7.73 11.76 13.41
C HIS A 83 -7.59 12.83 14.50
N GLY A 84 -8.01 12.54 15.73
CA GLY A 84 -8.09 13.55 16.80
C GLY A 84 -6.79 14.25 17.22
N GLN A 85 -5.64 13.85 16.68
CA GLN A 85 -4.32 14.46 16.91
C GLN A 85 -3.58 14.72 15.59
N ALA A 86 -4.30 14.79 14.47
CA ALA A 86 -3.69 14.93 13.17
C ALA A 86 -3.03 16.30 13.01
N ALA A 87 -1.77 16.31 12.58
CA ALA A 87 -1.07 17.51 12.13
C ALA A 87 -1.38 17.84 10.65
N SER A 88 -2.05 16.93 9.94
CA SER A 88 -2.40 17.07 8.53
C SER A 88 -3.69 16.34 8.17
N THR A 89 -4.45 16.93 7.24
CA THR A 89 -5.53 16.27 6.52
C THR A 89 -4.93 15.36 5.47
N ARG A 90 -5.29 14.07 5.49
CA ARG A 90 -4.85 13.09 4.48
C ARG A 90 -5.91 12.98 3.41
N TYR A 91 -5.55 13.24 2.16
CA TYR A 91 -6.49 13.26 1.05
C TYR A 91 -6.38 12.01 0.18
N PHE A 92 -7.54 11.44 -0.13
CA PHE A 92 -7.66 10.32 -1.06
C PHE A 92 -8.85 10.49 -2.00
N CYS A 93 -8.79 9.84 -3.15
CA CYS A 93 -9.83 9.89 -4.16
C CYS A 93 -11.13 9.26 -3.62
N SER A 94 -12.20 10.04 -3.59
CA SER A 94 -13.53 9.60 -3.12
C SER A 94 -14.09 8.44 -3.94
N SER A 95 -13.61 8.24 -5.17
CA SER A 95 -14.09 7.20 -6.09
C SER A 95 -13.31 5.89 -5.99
N CYS A 96 -11.96 5.94 -6.00
CA CYS A 96 -11.13 4.74 -6.06
C CYS A 96 -10.24 4.50 -4.82
N GLY A 97 -10.18 5.42 -3.85
CA GLY A 97 -9.38 5.25 -2.64
C GLY A 97 -7.92 5.72 -2.74
N CYS A 98 -7.46 6.11 -3.93
CA CYS A 98 -6.07 6.54 -4.16
C CYS A 98 -5.67 7.74 -3.31
N HIS A 99 -4.67 7.55 -2.44
CA HIS A 99 -4.05 8.62 -1.66
C HIS A 99 -3.25 9.54 -2.56
N ILE A 100 -3.46 10.85 -2.42
CA ILE A 100 -2.79 11.87 -3.25
C ILE A 100 -1.78 12.70 -2.46
N GLY A 101 -1.90 12.72 -1.14
CA GLY A 101 -1.02 13.48 -0.27
C GLY A 101 -1.72 14.03 0.96
N ASP A 102 -0.95 14.79 1.72
CA ASP A 102 -1.35 15.38 2.99
C ASP A 102 -1.20 16.90 2.91
N ARG A 103 -2.14 17.63 3.52
CA ARG A 103 -2.03 19.08 3.74
C ARG A 103 -2.02 19.36 5.22
N ASP A 104 -1.16 20.24 5.69
CA ASP A 104 -1.17 20.63 7.10
C ASP A 104 -2.54 21.14 7.54
N VAL A 105 -2.92 20.83 8.77
CA VAL A 105 -4.07 21.49 9.40
C VAL A 105 -3.64 22.86 9.93
N PRO A 106 -4.49 23.89 9.84
CA PRO A 106 -4.19 25.17 10.48
C PRO A 106 -3.91 25.00 11.97
N ASP A 107 -2.83 25.61 12.49
CA ASP A 107 -2.59 25.62 13.95
C ASP A 107 -3.63 26.53 14.62
N PRO A 108 -4.53 25.99 15.48
CA PRO A 108 -5.54 26.79 16.17
C PRO A 108 -4.94 27.88 17.07
N LYS A 109 -3.68 27.74 17.50
CA LYS A 109 -2.97 28.73 18.32
C LYS A 109 -2.40 29.88 17.48
N ALA A 110 -2.12 29.66 16.20
CA ALA A 110 -1.64 30.69 15.28
C ALA A 110 -2.72 31.71 14.93
N GLU A 111 -4.01 31.37 15.04
CA GLU A 111 -5.13 32.30 14.83
C GLU A 111 -5.24 33.40 15.90
N SER A 112 -4.59 33.22 17.06
CA SER A 112 -4.65 34.18 18.18
C SER A 112 -3.52 35.23 18.18
N ALA A 113 -2.53 35.09 17.28
CA ALA A 113 -1.45 36.05 17.11
C ALA A 113 -1.84 37.12 16.07
N SER A 114 -1.60 38.40 16.38
CA SER A 114 -1.95 39.54 15.52
C SER A 114 -1.46 39.37 14.08
N SER A 115 -2.33 39.76 13.13
CA SER A 115 -2.20 39.60 11.67
C SER A 115 -0.94 40.15 11.00
N ASP A 116 -0.11 40.89 11.73
CA ASP A 116 0.97 41.70 11.14
C ASP A 116 2.35 41.03 11.24
N ASP A 117 2.49 39.93 12.01
CA ASP A 117 3.79 39.26 12.26
C ASP A 117 3.93 37.84 11.66
N TYR A 118 2.86 37.28 11.07
CA TYR A 118 2.90 35.99 10.38
C TYR A 118 2.48 36.16 8.90
N PRO A 119 3.40 36.01 7.93
CA PRO A 119 3.01 35.99 6.53
C PRO A 119 2.12 34.76 6.33
N THR A 120 0.85 34.98 5.96
CA THR A 120 -0.12 34.01 5.41
C THR A 120 0.20 32.55 5.73
N LEU A 121 -0.54 31.93 6.66
CA LEU A 121 -0.44 30.52 7.04
C LEU A 121 -0.52 29.60 5.79
N HIS A 122 0.59 29.40 5.09
CA HIS A 122 0.66 28.55 3.92
C HIS A 122 0.67 27.13 4.43
N LEU A 123 -0.50 26.47 4.42
CA LEU A 123 -0.61 25.05 4.72
C LEU A 123 0.25 24.29 3.71
N GLU A 124 1.31 23.63 4.20
CA GLU A 124 2.24 22.95 3.32
C GLU A 124 1.66 21.59 2.88
N TRP A 125 2.04 21.19 1.68
CA TRP A 125 1.62 19.93 1.08
C TRP A 125 2.75 18.92 1.06
N ARG A 126 2.40 17.67 1.33
CA ARG A 126 3.21 16.50 0.96
C ARG A 126 2.40 15.70 -0.06
N VAL A 127 3.01 15.29 -1.17
CA VAL A 127 2.30 14.55 -2.22
C VAL A 127 2.72 13.09 -2.27
N ALA A 128 1.77 12.21 -2.55
CA ALA A 128 2.04 10.82 -2.90
C ALA A 128 2.79 10.80 -4.23
N THR A 129 4.04 10.35 -4.22
CA THR A 129 4.89 10.44 -5.41
C THR A 129 4.49 9.45 -6.48
N SER A 130 3.85 8.34 -6.09
CA SER A 130 3.50 7.23 -6.95
C SER A 130 2.44 7.56 -8.01
N ILE A 131 1.75 8.70 -7.94
CA ILE A 131 0.67 9.04 -8.89
C ILE A 131 1.12 9.99 -10.01
N PHE A 132 2.39 10.40 -9.99
CA PHE A 132 2.96 11.29 -11.00
C PHE A 132 3.44 10.54 -12.23
N SER A 133 3.24 11.13 -13.40
CA SER A 133 3.81 10.65 -14.66
C SER A 133 5.06 11.45 -15.03
N LEU A 134 5.97 10.84 -15.77
CA LEU A 134 7.07 11.58 -16.38
C LEU A 134 6.51 12.62 -17.36
N PRO A 135 7.02 13.86 -17.36
CA PRO A 135 6.63 14.87 -18.33
C PRO A 135 6.88 14.39 -19.76
N ASP A 136 5.92 14.63 -20.66
CA ASP A 136 6.10 14.32 -22.08
C ASP A 136 7.01 15.37 -22.75
N ILE A 137 8.29 15.02 -22.90
CA ILE A 137 9.31 15.89 -23.50
C ILE A 137 9.17 15.94 -25.04
N SER A 138 8.32 15.11 -25.65
CA SER A 138 8.13 15.05 -27.11
C SER A 138 7.50 16.32 -27.70
N SER A 139 6.90 17.17 -26.86
CA SER A 139 6.29 18.44 -27.26
C SER A 139 7.27 19.63 -27.31
N SER A 140 8.51 19.46 -26.85
CA SER A 140 9.56 20.46 -27.08
C SER A 140 10.15 20.25 -28.48
N GLY A 141 10.08 21.28 -29.33
CA GLY A 141 10.32 21.24 -30.78
C GLY A 141 11.64 20.61 -31.24
N PRO A 142 11.86 20.51 -32.57
CA PRO A 142 12.93 19.71 -33.14
C PRO A 142 14.27 20.41 -32.93
N GLU A 143 14.95 20.15 -31.82
CA GLU A 143 16.39 20.37 -31.74
C GLU A 143 17.09 19.16 -31.15
N SER A 144 17.89 18.58 -32.05
CA SER A 144 18.77 17.43 -31.94
C SER A 144 19.93 17.66 -30.98
N ASP A 145 19.66 17.90 -29.71
CA ASP A 145 20.73 18.04 -28.71
C ASP A 145 20.84 16.77 -27.87
N SER A 146 21.77 15.89 -28.28
CA SER A 146 22.17 14.63 -27.65
C SER A 146 22.72 14.76 -26.21
N LYS A 147 22.48 15.89 -25.54
CA LYS A 147 22.98 16.25 -24.21
C LYS A 147 21.90 16.63 -23.19
N ARG A 148 20.60 16.66 -23.54
CA ARG A 148 19.57 16.86 -22.52
C ARG A 148 19.52 15.63 -21.58
N PRO A 149 19.61 15.83 -20.25
CA PRO A 149 19.44 14.73 -19.30
C PRO A 149 18.07 14.09 -19.52
N VAL A 150 18.04 12.76 -19.64
CA VAL A 150 16.78 12.01 -19.61
C VAL A 150 16.19 12.17 -18.21
N LEU A 151 15.04 12.84 -18.11
CA LEU A 151 14.30 12.94 -16.84
C LEU A 151 13.83 11.53 -16.45
N THR A 152 14.26 11.07 -15.28
CA THR A 152 13.80 9.84 -14.64
C THR A 152 12.95 10.17 -13.43
N MET A 153 12.13 9.23 -12.95
CA MET A 153 11.34 9.46 -11.74
C MET A 153 12.23 9.77 -10.54
N SER A 154 13.36 9.07 -10.42
CA SER A 154 14.39 9.29 -9.41
C SER A 154 15.12 10.65 -9.50
N SER A 155 15.10 11.30 -10.67
CA SER A 155 15.62 12.67 -10.86
C SER A 155 14.62 13.75 -10.42
N ILE A 156 13.34 13.40 -10.27
CA ILE A 156 12.26 14.29 -9.83
C ILE A 156 11.97 14.06 -8.35
N PHE A 157 11.72 12.80 -7.98
CA PHE A 157 11.39 12.33 -6.64
C PHE A 157 12.46 11.35 -6.18
N GLN A 158 13.35 11.80 -5.29
CA GLN A 158 14.44 10.97 -4.80
C GLN A 158 14.11 10.40 -3.43
N ILE A 159 13.93 9.08 -3.34
CA ILE A 159 13.74 8.37 -2.06
C ILE A 159 14.99 8.46 -1.20
N ARG A 160 14.89 9.14 -0.05
CA ARG A 160 16.04 9.47 0.81
C ARG A 160 16.02 8.83 2.18
N SER A 161 14.84 8.58 2.74
CA SER A 161 14.76 8.17 4.14
C SER A 161 13.60 7.24 4.45
N HIS A 162 13.80 6.43 5.48
CA HIS A 162 12.74 5.80 6.25
C HIS A 162 12.51 6.63 7.53
N VAL A 163 11.24 6.87 7.85
CA VAL A 163 10.81 7.69 8.98
C VAL A 163 9.88 6.84 9.85
N PHE A 164 10.05 6.91 11.17
CA PHE A 164 9.36 6.03 12.13
C PHE A 164 9.61 4.53 11.89
N ALA A 165 10.79 4.21 11.35
CA ALA A 165 11.29 2.86 11.14
C ALA A 165 12.10 2.41 12.37
N ASN A 166 11.40 2.16 13.47
CA ASN A 166 11.98 1.60 14.69
C ASN A 166 11.07 0.49 15.23
N PRO A 167 11.59 -0.47 16.01
CA PRO A 167 10.80 -1.57 16.53
C PRO A 167 9.58 -1.15 17.37
N GLN A 168 9.61 0.03 18.00
CA GLN A 168 8.50 0.55 18.81
C GLN A 168 7.34 1.08 17.95
N SER A 169 7.63 1.64 16.78
CA SER A 169 6.64 2.22 15.86
C SER A 169 6.21 1.27 14.75
N SER A 170 7.11 0.42 14.27
CA SER A 170 6.90 -0.53 13.19
C SER A 170 7.94 -1.67 13.26
N PRO A 171 7.65 -2.73 14.04
CA PRO A 171 8.54 -3.89 14.12
C PRO A 171 8.51 -4.64 12.78
N ASN A 172 9.64 -4.64 12.07
CA ASN A 172 9.83 -5.25 10.75
C ASN A 172 8.92 -4.72 9.61
N GLY A 173 9.53 -4.42 8.47
CA GLY A 173 8.77 -3.97 7.30
C GLY A 173 9.67 -3.52 6.15
N LEU A 174 9.13 -2.63 5.30
CA LEU A 174 9.81 -2.22 4.08
C LEU A 174 11.20 -1.60 4.34
N TYR A 175 11.45 -0.98 5.51
CA TYR A 175 12.78 -0.46 5.84
C TYR A 175 13.86 -1.54 6.02
N ASN A 176 13.46 -2.78 6.33
CA ASN A 176 14.36 -3.93 6.33
C ASN A 176 14.52 -4.52 4.93
N TRP A 177 13.48 -4.41 4.10
CA TRP A 177 13.42 -4.93 2.74
C TRP A 177 14.08 -4.00 1.71
N LEU A 178 14.24 -2.72 2.02
CA LEU A 178 14.85 -1.70 1.17
C LEU A 178 15.89 -0.87 1.96
N PRO A 179 17.02 -1.46 2.40
CA PRO A 179 18.02 -0.72 3.19
C PRO A 179 18.78 0.35 2.36
N SER A 180 18.79 0.21 1.04
CA SER A 180 19.51 1.09 0.11
C SER A 180 18.79 1.14 -1.24
N ILE A 181 18.95 2.26 -1.96
CA ILE A 181 18.61 2.35 -3.39
C ILE A 181 19.90 2.50 -4.18
N ASP A 182 20.10 1.62 -5.15
CA ASP A 182 21.37 1.42 -5.85
C ASP A 182 22.50 1.18 -4.82
N SER A 183 23.53 2.05 -4.82
CA SER A 183 24.63 2.04 -3.86
C SER A 183 24.42 2.99 -2.67
N ARG A 184 23.28 3.71 -2.60
CA ARG A 184 23.02 4.73 -1.59
C ARG A 184 22.18 4.16 -0.44
N PRO A 185 22.73 4.06 0.79
CA PRO A 185 21.95 3.72 1.97
C PRO A 185 20.82 4.73 2.19
N LEU A 186 19.65 4.26 2.59
CA LEU A 186 18.55 5.14 2.99
C LEU A 186 18.76 5.57 4.44
N HIS A 187 18.58 6.86 4.70
CA HIS A 187 18.69 7.39 6.05
C HIS A 187 17.51 6.89 6.90
N ILE A 188 17.78 6.37 8.10
CA ILE A 188 16.74 6.04 9.06
C ILE A 188 16.63 7.20 10.04
N TRP A 189 15.50 7.87 10.03
CA TRP A 189 15.19 8.94 10.97
C TRP A 189 14.06 8.52 11.91
N ASN A 190 14.29 8.66 13.21
CA ASN A 190 13.29 8.43 14.25
C ASN A 190 13.38 9.59 15.24
N PRO A 191 12.30 10.34 15.49
CA PRO A 191 12.33 11.38 16.50
C PRO A 191 12.47 10.73 17.90
N PRO A 192 13.21 11.36 18.83
CA PRO A 192 13.26 10.88 20.21
C PRO A 192 11.89 11.05 20.89
N PRO A 193 11.53 10.25 21.92
CA PRO A 193 10.18 10.25 22.52
C PRO A 193 9.71 11.59 23.11
N ASP A 194 10.64 12.47 23.44
CA ASP A 194 10.43 13.81 23.97
C ASP A 194 10.37 14.90 22.89
N SER A 195 10.59 14.55 21.62
CA SER A 195 10.48 15.48 20.50
C SER A 195 9.01 15.88 20.26
N PRO A 196 8.73 17.15 19.94
CA PRO A 196 7.42 17.56 19.42
C PRO A 196 7.05 16.83 18.11
N ASP A 197 8.03 16.29 17.39
CA ASP A 197 7.82 15.48 16.19
C ASP A 197 7.47 14.01 16.50
N PHE A 198 7.53 13.60 17.76
CA PHE A 198 7.09 12.28 18.23
C PHE A 198 5.56 12.28 18.43
N ILE A 199 4.83 12.27 17.32
CA ILE A 199 3.36 12.39 17.29
C ILE A 199 2.68 11.00 17.19
N VAL A 200 3.45 9.92 17.32
CA VAL A 200 2.95 8.55 17.09
C VAL A 200 2.76 7.85 18.44
N PRO A 201 1.52 7.76 18.97
CA PRO A 201 1.26 6.96 20.16
C PRO A 201 1.59 5.48 19.90
N PRO A 202 1.72 4.64 20.94
CA PRO A 202 1.76 3.20 20.73
C PRO A 202 0.51 2.72 19.98
N PRO A 203 0.62 1.71 19.09
CA PRO A 203 -0.56 1.13 18.44
C PRO A 203 -1.51 0.59 19.50
N SER A 204 -2.81 0.85 19.34
CA SER A 204 -3.85 0.59 20.34
C SER A 204 -4.03 -0.90 20.69
N ALA A 205 -3.65 -1.83 19.81
CA ALA A 205 -3.64 -3.27 20.09
C ALA A 205 -2.91 -4.08 18.99
N PRO A 206 -1.59 -4.26 19.04
CA PRO A 206 -0.98 -5.44 18.43
C PRO A 206 -1.40 -6.66 19.26
N GLY A 207 -1.70 -7.81 18.64
CA GLY A 207 -2.22 -9.01 19.32
C GLY A 207 -1.39 -9.54 20.51
N PRO A 208 -1.79 -10.67 21.12
CA PRO A 208 -2.57 -11.75 20.52
C PRO A 208 -4.08 -11.48 20.48
N TRP A 209 -4.74 -12.03 19.47
CA TRP A 209 -6.19 -11.96 19.30
C TRP A 209 -6.76 -13.38 19.25
N THR A 210 -7.94 -13.58 19.82
CA THR A 210 -8.64 -14.87 19.77
C THR A 210 -10.08 -14.67 19.32
N ASN A 211 -10.60 -15.59 18.52
CA ASN A 211 -12.02 -15.61 18.20
C ASN A 211 -12.87 -16.14 19.37
N SER A 212 -14.19 -16.21 19.16
CA SER A 212 -15.15 -16.70 20.16
C SER A 212 -14.94 -18.15 20.58
N LYS A 213 -14.21 -18.94 19.79
CA LYS A 213 -13.82 -20.33 20.09
C LYS A 213 -12.49 -20.44 20.84
N GLY A 214 -11.81 -19.31 21.10
CA GLY A 214 -10.50 -19.26 21.73
C GLY A 214 -9.34 -19.61 20.78
N GLU A 215 -9.58 -19.64 19.47
CA GLU A 215 -8.56 -19.89 18.45
C GLU A 215 -7.79 -18.61 18.14
N ASP A 216 -6.48 -18.73 17.93
CA ASP A 216 -5.61 -17.61 17.51
C ASP A 216 -6.06 -17.07 16.14
N VAL A 217 -6.23 -15.75 16.04
CA VAL A 217 -6.63 -15.04 14.82
C VAL A 217 -5.74 -13.83 14.55
N LEU A 218 -5.61 -13.45 13.28
CA LEU A 218 -4.96 -12.21 12.89
C LEU A 218 -6.01 -11.13 12.66
N GLN A 219 -6.00 -10.12 13.52
CA GLN A 219 -6.86 -8.96 13.36
C GLN A 219 -6.38 -8.09 12.18
N ALA A 220 -7.31 -7.71 11.30
CA ALA A 220 -7.14 -6.73 10.24
C ALA A 220 -8.07 -5.54 10.53
N GLU A 221 -7.52 -4.33 10.62
CA GLU A 221 -8.30 -3.14 10.97
C GLU A 221 -7.68 -1.87 10.39
N CYS A 222 -8.49 -1.03 9.73
CA CYS A 222 -8.06 0.28 9.23
C CYS A 222 -7.92 1.32 10.36
N HIS A 223 -7.30 2.47 10.11
CA HIS A 223 -7.00 3.43 11.18
C HIS A 223 -8.24 3.98 11.90
N CYS A 224 -9.34 4.25 11.17
CA CYS A 224 -10.57 4.76 11.77
C CYS A 224 -11.44 3.65 12.42
N SER A 225 -10.97 2.40 12.44
CA SER A 225 -11.68 1.20 12.91
C SER A 225 -13.03 0.95 12.22
N GLY A 226 -13.34 1.67 11.14
CA GLY A 226 -14.57 1.52 10.36
C GLY A 226 -14.59 0.24 9.52
N VAL A 227 -13.45 -0.44 9.38
CA VAL A 227 -13.30 -1.77 8.77
C VAL A 227 -12.45 -2.59 9.73
N SER A 228 -12.99 -3.70 10.22
CA SER A 228 -12.34 -4.54 11.23
C SER A 228 -12.83 -5.98 11.10
N PHE A 229 -11.93 -6.94 10.87
CA PHE A 229 -12.25 -8.37 10.74
C PHE A 229 -11.04 -9.23 11.14
N ALA A 230 -11.30 -10.48 11.49
CA ALA A 230 -10.30 -11.46 11.88
C ALA A 230 -10.04 -12.46 10.76
N ILE A 231 -8.77 -12.83 10.60
CA ILE A 231 -8.27 -13.83 9.64
C ILE A 231 -7.82 -15.05 10.45
N PRO A 232 -8.44 -16.23 10.26
CA PRO A 232 -8.05 -17.43 10.97
C PRO A 232 -6.78 -18.05 10.37
N ARG A 233 -6.18 -19.00 11.10
CA ARG A 233 -5.06 -19.81 10.60
C ARG A 233 -5.53 -20.73 9.45
N PRO A 234 -4.65 -21.09 8.50
CA PRO A 234 -5.05 -22.01 7.43
C PRO A 234 -5.56 -23.37 7.95
N TRP A 235 -4.90 -23.94 8.96
CA TRP A 235 -5.25 -25.26 9.48
C TRP A 235 -6.67 -25.32 10.06
N THR A 236 -7.18 -24.24 10.67
CA THR A 236 -8.55 -24.24 11.22
C THR A 236 -9.58 -24.36 10.09
N ILE A 237 -9.34 -23.69 8.96
CA ILE A 237 -10.19 -23.76 7.76
C ILE A 237 -10.09 -25.14 7.10
N LEU A 238 -8.88 -25.70 6.97
CA LEU A 238 -8.69 -27.00 6.32
C LEU A 238 -9.32 -28.16 7.11
N LEU A 239 -9.48 -28.01 8.42
CA LEU A 239 -10.17 -28.98 9.29
C LEU A 239 -11.70 -28.81 9.30
N ASP A 240 -12.26 -27.75 8.71
CA ASP A 240 -13.71 -27.53 8.70
C ASP A 240 -14.42 -28.59 7.85
N PRO A 241 -15.26 -29.46 8.45
CA PRO A 241 -15.95 -30.50 7.70
C PRO A 241 -17.07 -29.97 6.80
N SER A 242 -17.48 -28.71 6.95
CA SER A 242 -18.52 -28.08 6.13
C SER A 242 -18.00 -27.57 4.77
N LEU A 243 -16.68 -27.40 4.63
CA LEU A 243 -16.07 -26.90 3.40
C LEU A 243 -15.83 -28.01 2.37
N PRO A 244 -16.16 -27.78 1.08
CA PRO A 244 -15.88 -28.74 0.01
C PRO A 244 -14.39 -29.04 -0.15
N ASP A 245 -14.04 -30.31 -0.38
CA ASP A 245 -12.64 -30.72 -0.55
C ASP A 245 -11.95 -30.02 -1.72
N GLY A 246 -12.66 -29.80 -2.83
CA GLY A 246 -12.11 -29.06 -3.97
C GLY A 246 -11.80 -27.59 -3.63
N PHE A 247 -12.57 -26.96 -2.72
CA PHE A 247 -12.23 -25.62 -2.23
C PHE A 247 -11.00 -25.68 -1.32
N LYS A 248 -10.90 -26.69 -0.43
CA LYS A 248 -9.68 -26.89 0.38
C LYS A 248 -8.45 -27.10 -0.49
N ASP A 249 -8.58 -27.78 -1.62
CA ASP A 249 -7.49 -27.93 -2.59
C ASP A 249 -7.11 -26.61 -3.24
N LEU A 250 -8.09 -25.77 -3.60
CA LEU A 250 -7.83 -24.39 -4.04
C LEU A 250 -7.06 -23.61 -2.96
N ILE A 251 -7.50 -23.64 -1.70
CA ILE A 251 -6.83 -22.96 -0.58
C ILE A 251 -5.36 -23.36 -0.48
N LYS A 252 -5.04 -24.66 -0.59
CA LYS A 252 -3.65 -25.17 -0.53
C LYS A 252 -2.75 -24.56 -1.61
N THR A 253 -3.28 -24.12 -2.75
CA THR A 253 -2.49 -23.45 -3.80
C THR A 253 -2.01 -22.05 -3.41
N TYR A 254 -2.67 -21.41 -2.43
CA TYR A 254 -2.31 -20.10 -1.88
C TYR A 254 -1.51 -20.20 -0.58
N LEU A 255 -1.19 -21.42 -0.13
CA LEU A 255 -0.35 -21.63 1.04
C LEU A 255 1.14 -21.65 0.66
N PRO A 256 2.01 -21.12 1.53
CA PRO A 256 3.43 -21.13 1.27
C PRO A 256 3.97 -22.57 1.38
N PRO A 257 5.13 -22.87 0.79
CA PRO A 257 5.79 -24.15 1.02
C PRO A 257 6.08 -24.33 2.51
N ALA A 258 5.90 -25.54 3.02
CA ALA A 258 6.35 -25.90 4.36
C ALA A 258 7.86 -25.67 4.45
N SER A 259 8.31 -25.13 5.59
CA SER A 259 9.74 -25.03 5.87
C SER A 259 10.35 -26.44 5.79
N PRO A 260 11.40 -26.66 4.99
CA PRO A 260 12.15 -27.92 5.05
C PRO A 260 12.91 -28.07 6.38
N TYR A 261 12.98 -27.00 7.18
CA TYR A 261 13.66 -26.97 8.47
C TYR A 261 12.62 -27.02 9.59
N ASP A 262 12.05 -28.21 9.78
CA ASP A 262 11.63 -28.62 11.11
C ASP A 262 12.90 -28.96 11.91
N LYS A 263 12.97 -28.53 13.17
CA LYS A 263 14.17 -28.70 14.03
C LYS A 263 14.47 -30.18 14.29
N ASP A 264 13.54 -31.07 13.96
CA ASP A 264 13.61 -32.51 14.18
C ASP A 264 13.95 -33.35 12.94
N ASN A 265 14.30 -32.71 11.81
CA ASN A 265 15.03 -33.30 10.68
C ASN A 265 14.57 -34.71 10.24
N LYS A 266 13.25 -34.90 10.11
CA LYS A 266 12.66 -36.14 9.60
C LYS A 266 11.47 -35.83 8.71
N ARG A 267 11.69 -35.79 7.39
CA ARG A 267 10.73 -36.25 6.36
C ARG A 267 11.36 -36.22 4.97
N GLU A 268 11.54 -37.40 4.39
CA GLU A 268 11.64 -37.62 2.96
C GLU A 268 10.25 -38.05 2.45
N SER A 269 9.62 -37.26 1.59
CA SER A 269 8.65 -37.78 0.60
C SER A 269 8.13 -36.65 -0.32
N GLY A 270 8.58 -36.64 -1.57
CA GLY A 270 7.83 -36.52 -2.83
C GLY A 270 6.73 -35.48 -3.12
N GLU A 271 6.05 -34.90 -2.13
CA GLU A 271 5.04 -33.85 -2.33
C GLU A 271 5.48 -32.59 -1.58
N LEU A 272 5.41 -31.43 -2.24
CA LEU A 272 5.74 -30.15 -1.61
C LEU A 272 4.66 -29.85 -0.55
N GLN A 273 4.89 -30.31 0.68
CA GLN A 273 4.00 -30.06 1.80
C GLN A 273 3.82 -28.55 1.95
N ARG A 274 2.58 -28.09 2.18
CA ARG A 274 2.26 -26.68 2.40
C ARG A 274 2.28 -26.36 3.90
N ASP A 275 2.73 -25.16 4.26
CA ASP A 275 2.64 -24.69 5.64
C ASP A 275 1.18 -24.33 5.93
N THR A 276 0.54 -25.05 6.84
CA THR A 276 -0.84 -24.81 7.25
C THR A 276 -0.96 -23.86 8.44
N ASN A 277 0.14 -23.30 8.93
CA ASN A 277 0.12 -22.31 10.01
C ASN A 277 0.16 -20.87 9.50
N LYS A 278 0.67 -20.65 8.28
CA LYS A 278 0.90 -19.31 7.73
C LYS A 278 0.26 -19.14 6.36
N TRP A 279 -0.19 -17.92 6.10
CA TRP A 279 -0.63 -17.48 4.78
C TRP A 279 0.55 -17.04 3.92
N SER A 280 0.37 -17.05 2.61
CA SER A 280 1.35 -16.49 1.68
C SER A 280 1.29 -14.96 1.68
N GLY A 281 2.43 -14.29 1.71
CA GLY A 281 2.56 -12.86 1.47
C GLY A 281 3.38 -12.57 0.20
N LEU A 282 3.05 -11.51 -0.54
CA LEU A 282 3.88 -10.99 -1.62
C LEU A 282 3.87 -9.47 -1.69
N LEU A 283 4.88 -8.90 -2.37
CA LEU A 283 4.92 -7.49 -2.75
C LEU A 283 4.55 -7.33 -4.23
N ASP A 284 3.73 -6.33 -4.53
CA ASP A 284 3.20 -6.04 -5.86
C ASP A 284 3.54 -4.59 -6.28
N LEU A 285 4.12 -4.46 -7.46
CA LEU A 285 4.53 -3.20 -8.09
C LEU A 285 3.70 -2.88 -9.35
N CYS A 286 2.51 -3.47 -9.48
CA CYS A 286 1.63 -3.23 -10.62
C CYS A 286 1.22 -1.76 -10.72
N ASP A 287 1.12 -1.23 -11.94
CA ASP A 287 0.73 0.18 -12.16
C ASP A 287 -0.70 0.47 -11.67
N ASP A 288 -1.63 -0.47 -11.84
CA ASP A 288 -2.98 -0.34 -11.31
C ASP A 288 -2.96 -0.19 -9.79
N CYS A 289 -2.17 -1.01 -9.10
CA CYS A 289 -1.97 -0.98 -7.65
C CYS A 289 -1.39 0.37 -7.24
N ARG A 290 -0.32 0.80 -7.93
CA ARG A 290 0.33 2.09 -7.71
C ARG A 290 -0.65 3.26 -7.77
N LEU A 291 -1.52 3.26 -8.79
CA LEU A 291 -2.48 4.33 -9.06
C LEU A 291 -3.78 4.22 -8.25
N VAL A 292 -4.14 3.03 -7.74
CA VAL A 292 -5.29 2.82 -6.85
C VAL A 292 -4.93 3.12 -5.40
N ASP A 293 -3.71 2.80 -4.98
CA ASP A 293 -3.32 2.83 -3.56
C ASP A 293 -2.56 4.12 -3.19
N GLY A 294 -1.94 4.80 -4.16
CA GLY A 294 -1.09 5.96 -3.88
C GLY A 294 0.25 5.57 -3.23
N THR A 295 0.77 4.38 -3.55
CA THR A 295 2.07 3.88 -3.08
C THR A 295 2.90 3.27 -4.23
N HIS A 296 4.22 3.17 -4.07
CA HIS A 296 5.09 2.50 -5.05
C HIS A 296 5.05 0.98 -4.96
N VAL A 297 4.62 0.44 -3.81
CA VAL A 297 4.51 -0.99 -3.55
C VAL A 297 3.40 -1.25 -2.55
N ILE A 298 2.60 -2.29 -2.80
CA ILE A 298 1.63 -2.83 -1.85
C ILE A 298 2.00 -4.27 -1.49
N GLY A 299 1.66 -4.69 -0.26
CA GLY A 299 1.80 -6.08 0.17
C GLY A 299 0.43 -6.74 0.29
N TRP A 300 0.29 -7.94 -0.26
CA TRP A 300 -0.94 -8.72 -0.25
C TRP A 300 -0.75 -10.05 0.48
N THR A 301 -1.77 -10.48 1.23
CA THR A 301 -1.93 -11.86 1.71
C THR A 301 -3.22 -12.47 1.16
N PHE A 302 -3.23 -13.77 0.90
CA PHE A 302 -4.31 -14.46 0.17
C PHE A 302 -5.09 -15.35 1.12
N VAL A 303 -6.38 -15.09 1.29
CA VAL A 303 -7.20 -15.79 2.29
C VAL A 303 -8.59 -16.15 1.73
N PRO A 304 -9.22 -17.22 2.24
CA PRO A 304 -10.59 -17.57 1.86
C PRO A 304 -11.55 -16.51 2.38
N LEU A 305 -12.30 -15.85 1.48
CA LEU A 305 -13.22 -14.78 1.84
C LEU A 305 -14.29 -15.25 2.84
N HIS A 306 -14.78 -16.49 2.65
CA HIS A 306 -15.74 -17.14 3.55
C HIS A 306 -15.24 -17.32 4.99
N ALA A 307 -13.93 -17.40 5.20
CA ALA A 307 -13.34 -17.68 6.50
C ALA A 307 -13.06 -16.42 7.33
N LEU A 308 -13.31 -15.22 6.79
CA LEU A 308 -13.16 -13.98 7.54
C LEU A 308 -14.24 -13.88 8.63
N GLU A 309 -13.90 -13.28 9.77
CA GLU A 309 -14.84 -13.10 10.88
C GLU A 309 -15.00 -11.62 11.26
N PRO A 310 -16.21 -11.01 11.20
CA PRO A 310 -17.44 -11.62 10.69
C PRO A 310 -17.34 -11.95 9.20
N GLN A 311 -18.20 -12.86 8.74
CA GLN A 311 -18.19 -13.30 7.35
C GLN A 311 -18.44 -12.14 6.40
N ILE A 312 -17.55 -11.97 5.42
CA ILE A 312 -17.66 -10.99 4.34
C ILE A 312 -18.09 -11.73 3.07
N LYS A 313 -19.05 -11.17 2.34
CA LYS A 313 -19.60 -11.77 1.10
C LYS A 313 -18.84 -11.26 -0.13
N SER A 314 -19.10 -11.85 -1.30
CA SER A 314 -18.46 -11.49 -2.57
C SER A 314 -18.67 -10.04 -3.03
N ASP A 315 -19.66 -9.32 -2.48
CA ASP A 315 -19.84 -7.88 -2.72
C ASP A 315 -18.88 -6.99 -1.91
N LEU A 316 -18.07 -7.61 -1.04
CA LEU A 316 -17.09 -6.98 -0.16
C LEU A 316 -17.67 -5.88 0.73
N LYS A 317 -18.98 -5.92 1.01
CA LYS A 317 -19.60 -4.95 1.92
C LYS A 317 -19.32 -5.34 3.36
N HIS A 318 -18.53 -4.51 4.04
CA HIS A 318 -18.26 -4.64 5.46
C HIS A 318 -17.90 -3.28 6.08
N GLY A 319 -18.60 -2.90 7.16
CA GLY A 319 -18.40 -1.62 7.84
C GLY A 319 -18.46 -0.42 6.89
N THR A 320 -17.35 0.30 6.79
CA THR A 320 -17.20 1.53 5.97
C THR A 320 -16.57 1.28 4.60
N LEU A 321 -16.46 0.02 4.17
CA LEU A 321 -15.93 -0.30 2.85
C LEU A 321 -16.77 0.30 1.72
N LYS A 322 -16.07 0.90 0.76
CA LYS A 322 -16.58 1.22 -0.56
C LYS A 322 -15.89 0.29 -1.57
N THR A 323 -16.70 -0.42 -2.34
CA THR A 323 -16.25 -1.37 -3.37
C THR A 323 -16.52 -0.79 -4.75
N PHE A 324 -15.59 -0.97 -5.67
CA PHE A 324 -15.77 -0.64 -7.08
C PHE A 324 -15.14 -1.72 -7.98
N GLU A 325 -15.64 -1.82 -9.19
CA GLU A 325 -15.05 -2.70 -10.22
C GLU A 325 -13.99 -1.91 -10.99
N SER A 326 -12.71 -2.28 -10.84
CA SER A 326 -11.60 -1.59 -11.51
C SER A 326 -11.46 -2.01 -12.98
N SER A 327 -11.78 -3.27 -13.27
CA SER A 327 -11.82 -3.86 -14.61
C SER A 327 -12.79 -5.04 -14.60
N PRO A 328 -13.26 -5.55 -15.76
CA PRO A 328 -14.28 -6.59 -15.80
C PRO A 328 -13.92 -7.83 -14.97
N GLY A 329 -14.64 -8.05 -13.88
CA GLY A 329 -14.41 -9.14 -12.94
C GLY A 329 -13.36 -8.86 -11.85
N VAL A 330 -12.92 -7.61 -11.67
CA VAL A 330 -11.97 -7.23 -10.60
C VAL A 330 -12.60 -6.20 -9.68
N LEU A 331 -12.88 -6.63 -8.45
CA LEU A 331 -13.36 -5.76 -7.38
C LEU A 331 -12.21 -5.28 -6.51
N ARG A 332 -12.24 -4.00 -6.15
CA ARG A 332 -11.33 -3.38 -5.18
C ARG A 332 -12.15 -2.70 -4.10
N ALA A 333 -11.71 -2.81 -2.85
CA ALA A 333 -12.39 -2.20 -1.72
C ALA A 333 -11.43 -1.39 -0.84
N PHE A 334 -11.88 -0.20 -0.47
CA PHE A 334 -11.16 0.71 0.42
C PHE A 334 -12.11 1.27 1.48
N CYS A 335 -11.57 1.71 2.61
CA CYS A 335 -12.35 2.37 3.65
C CYS A 335 -12.76 3.78 3.19
N SER A 336 -14.06 4.05 3.09
CA SER A 336 -14.57 5.37 2.67
C SER A 336 -14.31 6.51 3.66
N VAL A 337 -13.87 6.21 4.88
CA VAL A 337 -13.57 7.21 5.92
C VAL A 337 -12.11 7.61 5.93
N CYS A 338 -11.18 6.64 6.00
CA CYS A 338 -9.74 6.91 6.10
C CYS A 338 -8.94 6.65 4.82
N GLY A 339 -9.56 6.06 3.80
CA GLY A 339 -8.91 5.75 2.53
C GLY A 339 -8.11 4.46 2.50
N ALA A 340 -8.10 3.67 3.58
CA ALA A 340 -7.27 2.47 3.63
C ALA A 340 -7.66 1.46 2.55
N THR A 341 -6.70 1.02 1.73
CA THR A 341 -6.86 -0.14 0.85
C THR A 341 -7.08 -1.39 1.72
N VAL A 342 -8.08 -2.21 1.37
CA VAL A 342 -8.44 -3.42 2.14
C VAL A 342 -8.41 -4.67 1.29
N PHE A 343 -9.17 -4.70 0.18
CA PHE A 343 -9.32 -5.92 -0.62
C PHE A 343 -9.04 -5.70 -2.10
N PHE A 344 -8.50 -6.74 -2.72
CA PHE A 344 -8.56 -7.00 -4.15
C PHE A 344 -9.18 -8.39 -4.37
N LEU A 345 -10.13 -8.50 -5.29
CA LEU A 345 -10.84 -9.75 -5.58
C LEU A 345 -11.04 -9.90 -7.08
N HIS A 346 -10.53 -10.98 -7.65
CA HIS A 346 -10.91 -11.41 -8.99
C HIS A 346 -12.14 -12.33 -8.88
N THR A 347 -13.25 -12.00 -9.56
CA THR A 347 -14.53 -12.73 -9.42
C THR A 347 -14.65 -13.92 -10.37
N LYS A 348 -13.70 -14.05 -11.30
CA LYS A 348 -13.64 -15.15 -12.27
C LYS A 348 -12.46 -16.10 -12.06
N ASP A 349 -11.42 -15.58 -11.42
CA ASP A 349 -10.18 -16.32 -11.15
C ASP A 349 -10.14 -16.49 -9.64
N ARG A 350 -9.51 -17.56 -9.14
CA ARG A 350 -9.44 -17.83 -7.69
C ARG A 350 -10.79 -18.13 -7.02
N VAL A 351 -11.74 -18.68 -7.80
CA VAL A 351 -13.06 -19.13 -7.33
C VAL A 351 -13.14 -20.65 -7.51
N TRP A 352 -13.64 -21.36 -6.49
CA TRP A 352 -13.99 -22.77 -6.63
C TRP A 352 -15.48 -22.92 -6.93
N ARG A 353 -15.81 -23.77 -7.91
CA ARG A 353 -17.19 -24.06 -8.31
C ARG A 353 -17.45 -25.57 -8.26
N PRO A 354 -18.63 -26.02 -7.77
CA PRO A 354 -18.96 -27.44 -7.73
C PRO A 354 -19.04 -28.15 -9.09
N ASP A 355 -19.21 -27.42 -10.21
CA ASP A 355 -19.59 -27.93 -11.54
C ASP A 355 -18.56 -27.69 -12.67
N ASP A 356 -17.26 -27.63 -12.35
CA ASP A 356 -16.13 -27.39 -13.27
C ASP A 356 -15.88 -28.49 -14.34
N SER A 357 -16.93 -29.09 -14.89
CA SER A 357 -16.94 -29.97 -16.09
C SER A 357 -16.54 -29.26 -17.40
N GLY A 358 -15.97 -28.06 -17.34
CA GLY A 358 -15.46 -27.32 -18.49
C GLY A 358 -16.47 -26.45 -19.23
N SER A 359 -17.72 -26.36 -18.77
CA SER A 359 -18.66 -25.32 -19.22
C SER A 359 -18.31 -23.99 -18.54
N LYS A 360 -17.95 -22.98 -19.34
CA LYS A 360 -17.80 -21.60 -18.88
C LYS A 360 -19.14 -21.12 -18.31
N HIS A 361 -19.32 -21.19 -16.98
CA HIS A 361 -20.48 -20.59 -16.33
C HIS A 361 -20.26 -19.07 -16.27
N GLU A 362 -20.92 -18.35 -17.18
CA GLU A 362 -20.94 -16.88 -17.29
C GLU A 362 -21.84 -16.22 -16.21
N GLY A 363 -21.86 -16.76 -15.00
CA GLY A 363 -22.60 -16.18 -13.88
C GLY A 363 -21.84 -14.99 -13.31
N VAL A 364 -22.16 -13.78 -13.79
CA VAL A 364 -21.81 -12.54 -13.11
C VAL A 364 -22.71 -12.40 -11.88
N TRP A 365 -22.17 -11.93 -10.76
CA TRP A 365 -22.98 -11.52 -9.61
C TRP A 365 -24.02 -10.49 -10.07
N ASP A 366 -25.30 -10.87 -10.08
CA ASP A 366 -26.40 -10.04 -10.61
C ASP A 366 -26.92 -9.01 -9.59
N GLY A 367 -26.37 -9.02 -8.37
CA GLY A 367 -26.75 -8.11 -7.30
C GLY A 367 -28.09 -8.40 -6.63
N THR A 368 -28.73 -9.56 -6.89
CA THR A 368 -30.12 -9.83 -6.46
C THR A 368 -30.30 -10.79 -5.29
N GLY A 369 -29.22 -11.33 -4.73
CA GLY A 369 -29.23 -11.94 -3.39
C GLY A 369 -29.59 -13.43 -3.33
N GLU A 370 -28.59 -14.26 -3.61
CA GLU A 370 -28.02 -15.34 -2.79
C GLU A 370 -26.71 -15.65 -3.49
N ASP A 371 -25.57 -15.58 -2.79
CA ASP A 371 -24.26 -15.80 -3.41
C ASP A 371 -24.12 -17.27 -3.78
N PRO A 372 -24.19 -17.66 -5.07
CA PRO A 372 -24.06 -19.06 -5.46
C PRO A 372 -22.62 -19.55 -5.30
N TYR A 373 -21.65 -18.64 -5.05
CA TYR A 373 -20.21 -18.90 -5.14
C TYR A 373 -19.43 -18.30 -3.95
N PRO A 374 -19.67 -18.73 -2.70
CA PRO A 374 -18.99 -18.18 -1.52
C PRO A 374 -17.49 -18.55 -1.42
N TYR A 375 -17.02 -19.43 -2.29
CA TYR A 375 -15.71 -20.07 -2.21
C TYR A 375 -14.68 -19.35 -3.06
N MET A 376 -14.24 -18.19 -2.58
CA MET A 376 -13.30 -17.31 -3.27
C MET A 376 -12.05 -17.06 -2.42
N ILE A 377 -10.92 -16.86 -3.06
CA ILE A 377 -9.71 -16.31 -2.42
C ILE A 377 -9.68 -14.81 -2.67
N VAL A 378 -9.58 -14.05 -1.58
CA VAL A 378 -9.44 -12.59 -1.60
C VAL A 378 -8.03 -12.19 -1.18
N ASP A 379 -7.52 -11.13 -1.79
CA ASP A 379 -6.25 -10.53 -1.42
C ASP A 379 -6.53 -9.46 -0.36
N VAL A 380 -5.88 -9.56 0.79
CA VAL A 380 -6.00 -8.62 1.91
C VAL A 380 -4.74 -7.77 2.00
N ALA A 381 -4.92 -6.46 2.07
CA ALA A 381 -3.82 -5.52 2.15
C ALA A 381 -3.08 -5.68 3.48
N THR A 382 -1.76 -5.91 3.42
CA THR A 382 -0.95 -6.19 4.63
C THR A 382 -0.80 -4.97 5.54
N GLY A 383 -1.04 -3.76 5.03
CA GLY A 383 -0.96 -2.53 5.82
C GLY A 383 -1.96 -2.50 6.96
N ILE A 384 -3.13 -3.13 6.85
CA ILE A 384 -4.15 -3.12 7.93
C ILE A 384 -3.98 -4.23 8.98
N LEU A 385 -3.00 -5.13 8.83
CA LEU A 385 -2.82 -6.26 9.75
C LEU A 385 -2.26 -5.82 11.12
N ARG A 386 -2.94 -6.18 12.21
CA ARG A 386 -2.57 -5.84 13.59
C ARG A 386 -1.69 -6.92 14.24
N ALA A 387 -0.61 -7.29 13.54
CA ALA A 387 0.37 -8.26 14.01
C ALA A 387 1.43 -7.61 14.93
N PRO A 388 1.90 -8.30 15.98
CA PRO A 388 3.05 -7.85 16.79
C PRO A 388 4.34 -7.66 15.98
N GLY A 389 4.55 -8.46 14.92
CA GLY A 389 5.65 -8.31 13.96
C GLY A 389 5.38 -7.28 12.86
N GLY A 390 4.55 -6.26 13.13
CA GLY A 390 4.31 -5.12 12.25
C GLY A 390 3.69 -5.51 10.91
N VAL A 391 4.17 -4.91 9.83
CA VAL A 391 3.67 -5.23 8.47
C VAL A 391 4.17 -6.58 7.97
N ALA A 392 5.37 -6.98 8.39
CA ALA A 392 5.92 -8.27 7.99
C ALA A 392 5.05 -9.42 8.52
N ALA A 393 4.45 -9.26 9.71
CA ALA A 393 3.52 -10.22 10.30
C ALA A 393 4.07 -11.67 10.23
N GLU A 394 5.36 -11.84 10.51
CA GLU A 394 6.13 -13.07 10.22
C GLU A 394 5.58 -14.32 10.92
N ASP A 395 4.85 -14.15 12.03
CA ASP A 395 4.17 -15.25 12.71
C ASP A 395 2.99 -15.80 11.91
N TRP A 396 2.43 -15.00 11.01
CA TRP A 396 1.24 -15.28 10.22
C TRP A 396 1.52 -15.44 8.73
N LEU A 397 2.56 -14.79 8.22
CA LEU A 397 2.87 -14.74 6.79
C LEU A 397 4.24 -15.36 6.50
N THR A 398 4.30 -16.13 5.41
CA THR A 398 5.55 -16.45 4.74
C THR A 398 5.59 -15.68 3.43
N TRP A 399 6.62 -14.86 3.25
CA TRP A 399 6.73 -13.99 2.09
C TRP A 399 7.42 -14.66 0.90
N ARG A 400 6.94 -14.39 -0.31
CA ARG A 400 7.63 -14.73 -1.56
C ARG A 400 8.74 -13.73 -1.82
N THR A 401 9.93 -14.02 -1.31
CA THR A 401 11.05 -13.06 -1.29
C THR A 401 11.96 -13.12 -2.51
N ALA A 402 11.90 -14.18 -3.29
CA ALA A 402 12.78 -14.34 -4.47
C ALA A 402 12.28 -13.59 -5.71
N ARG A 403 11.04 -13.08 -5.71
CA ARG A 403 10.46 -12.34 -6.84
C ARG A 403 9.30 -11.45 -6.40
N LEU A 404 9.25 -10.23 -6.96
CA LEU A 404 8.15 -9.29 -6.81
C LEU A 404 7.06 -9.55 -7.86
N ALA A 405 5.78 -9.35 -7.51
CA ALA A 405 4.70 -9.34 -8.50
C ALA A 405 4.78 -8.07 -9.35
N TRP A 406 4.55 -8.22 -10.66
CA TRP A 406 4.56 -7.12 -11.64
C TRP A 406 5.82 -6.24 -11.61
N GLN A 407 6.99 -6.84 -11.34
CA GLN A 407 8.27 -6.12 -11.26
C GLN A 407 8.58 -5.27 -12.49
N ALA A 408 8.26 -5.76 -13.69
CA ALA A 408 8.51 -5.02 -14.93
C ALA A 408 7.78 -3.66 -14.95
N SER A 409 6.53 -3.58 -14.47
CA SER A 409 5.79 -2.33 -14.34
C SER A 409 6.46 -1.38 -13.33
N GLY A 410 6.88 -1.92 -12.19
CA GLY A 410 7.65 -1.17 -11.20
C GLY A 410 8.97 -0.61 -11.76
N GLU A 411 9.67 -1.39 -12.59
CA GLU A 411 10.92 -0.96 -13.22
C GLU A 411 10.72 0.10 -14.30
N GLU A 412 9.62 0.04 -15.04
CA GLU A 412 9.23 1.07 -16.02
C GLU A 412 8.97 2.41 -15.32
N TYR A 413 8.37 2.37 -14.14
CA TYR A 413 8.09 3.56 -13.34
C TYR A 413 9.34 4.11 -12.61
N ASP A 414 10.01 3.29 -11.81
CA ASP A 414 11.24 3.63 -11.09
C ASP A 414 12.15 2.39 -10.97
N SER A 415 13.00 2.19 -11.99
CA SER A 415 13.93 1.05 -12.07
C SER A 415 14.88 0.95 -10.88
N SER A 416 15.38 2.09 -10.37
CA SER A 416 16.31 2.09 -9.23
C SER A 416 15.62 1.60 -7.96
N PHE A 417 14.38 2.05 -7.71
CA PHE A 417 13.57 1.55 -6.59
C PHE A 417 13.24 0.06 -6.74
N ALA A 418 12.66 -0.36 -7.87
CA ALA A 418 12.17 -1.72 -8.07
C ALA A 418 13.28 -2.78 -7.93
N LYS A 419 14.44 -2.56 -8.57
CA LYS A 419 15.60 -3.47 -8.48
C LYS A 419 16.21 -3.51 -7.08
N SER A 420 16.23 -2.37 -6.41
CA SER A 420 16.76 -2.30 -5.05
C SER A 420 15.85 -3.01 -4.05
N LEU A 421 14.53 -2.91 -4.24
CA LEU A 421 13.55 -3.64 -3.44
C LEU A 421 13.63 -5.14 -3.68
N GLU A 422 13.74 -5.61 -4.93
CA GLU A 422 13.89 -7.03 -5.24
C GLU A 422 15.10 -7.62 -4.51
N ARG A 423 16.26 -6.96 -4.65
CA ARG A 423 17.51 -7.38 -4.00
C ARG A 423 17.39 -7.39 -2.48
N GLY A 424 16.97 -6.28 -1.88
CA GLY A 424 16.90 -6.15 -0.42
C GLY A 424 15.86 -7.10 0.19
N PHE A 425 14.76 -7.36 -0.51
CA PHE A 425 13.74 -8.30 -0.06
C PHE A 425 14.21 -9.76 -0.15
N ALA A 426 14.94 -10.12 -1.22
CA ALA A 426 15.58 -11.42 -1.35
C ALA A 426 16.65 -11.66 -0.27
N GLU A 427 17.49 -10.65 0.01
CA GLU A 427 18.50 -10.70 1.08
C GLU A 427 17.86 -10.85 2.46
N TRP A 428 16.80 -10.07 2.74
CA TRP A 428 16.01 -10.22 3.97
C TRP A 428 15.42 -11.62 4.08
N GLY A 429 14.80 -12.12 3.00
CA GLY A 429 14.25 -13.48 2.97
C GLY A 429 15.30 -14.56 3.19
N ALA A 430 16.51 -14.41 2.64
CA ALA A 430 17.61 -15.33 2.91
C ALA A 430 18.04 -15.33 4.39
N LYS A 431 18.03 -14.17 5.04
CA LYS A 431 18.31 -14.05 6.47
C LYS A 431 17.20 -14.64 7.34
N THR A 432 15.93 -14.43 6.97
CA THR A 432 14.77 -14.82 7.76
C THR A 432 14.39 -16.30 7.55
N HIS A 433 14.50 -16.80 6.33
CA HIS A 433 14.04 -18.12 5.93
C HIS A 433 15.18 -19.09 5.52
N GLY A 434 16.44 -18.64 5.62
CA GLY A 434 17.62 -19.41 5.19
C GLY A 434 17.89 -19.38 3.69
N LYS A 435 16.93 -18.94 2.87
CA LYS A 435 17.07 -18.67 1.43
C LYS A 435 16.00 -17.69 0.96
N ALA A 436 16.22 -17.02 -0.16
CA ALA A 436 15.12 -16.36 -0.87
C ALA A 436 14.14 -17.44 -1.37
N ILE A 437 12.86 -17.29 -1.08
CA ILE A 437 11.85 -18.30 -1.41
C ILE A 437 10.99 -17.78 -2.56
N ASP A 438 10.88 -18.59 -3.62
CA ASP A 438 9.87 -18.41 -4.66
C ASP A 438 8.78 -19.47 -4.52
N PHE A 439 7.55 -19.10 -4.84
CA PHE A 439 6.44 -20.03 -4.96
C PHE A 439 5.31 -19.42 -5.79
N SER A 440 4.60 -20.29 -6.51
CA SER A 440 3.41 -19.88 -7.23
C SER A 440 2.28 -19.53 -6.26
N ILE A 441 1.63 -18.41 -6.54
CA ILE A 441 0.37 -17.99 -5.95
C ILE A 441 -0.54 -17.87 -7.17
N ALA A 442 -1.63 -18.64 -7.17
CA ALA A 442 -2.42 -18.91 -8.37
C ALA A 442 -3.13 -17.68 -8.96
#